data_AF-A0A2E4J0Q3-F1
#
_entry.id   AF-A0A2E4J0Q3-F1
#
_cell.length_a   1.000
_cell.length_b   1.000
_cell.length_c   1.000
_cell.angle_alpha   90.00
_cell.angle_beta   90.00
_cell.angle_gamma   90.00
#
_symmetry.space_group_name_H-M   'P 1'
#
loop_
_entity.id
_entity.type
_entity.pdbx_description
1 polymer ?
#
loop_
_entity_poly.entity_id
_entity_poly.type
_entity_poly.pdbx_seq_one_letter_code
_entity_poly.pdbx_strand_id
1 'polypeptide(L)'
;MSEAAIAKKNGWQTGRWGLLTAGVVMLAFLGGIVWPDVFRLSGVNAIAPIFSDLIAILAAGESDQMGRDVFKHNPLDPFNRPHVYGPWWLVVGDLGLVRADARWLGLLLAGGFLLTAVRTLRPADWRSALMATMLLGSPPVLLAMERGNNDLVIYLLLVAAAWSIVSATWFKSSIASGVVILAAALKFYPVVVLPMLAAMQASGKRICWLIAGTVVVGSAILLGSWKVYQQVLAMAPEPMTIFGYGAKLSYYLVLTMPEHRGWLITGALPVMGIAIWLGWRWRKGFWTMLPTTGFTTACYVAGALSWGVCYASTISFPYRMVLLLLPAALGLRSQSMGKVSYAMRFQWVTTALLMWSPCAKEHLLLLSADESHFSGSWFAWYFLGIEHALALIISVSLGLALLGWLYRRLGVSSIISSAAKVN
;
A
#
# COMPACT_ATOMS: atom_id res chain seq x y z
N MET A 1 -12.79 -2.20 -27.33
CA MET A 1 -13.50 -1.13 -26.61
C MET A 1 -12.50 -0.38 -25.74
N SER A 2 -12.49 0.95 -25.76
CA SER A 2 -11.70 1.75 -24.82
C SER A 2 -12.20 1.52 -23.38
N GLU A 3 -11.32 1.65 -22.36
CA GLU A 3 -11.75 1.61 -20.95
C GLU A 3 -12.90 2.59 -20.68
N ALA A 4 -12.92 3.73 -21.39
CA ALA A 4 -14.00 4.72 -21.34
C ALA A 4 -15.35 4.17 -21.83
N ALA A 5 -15.39 3.34 -22.87
CA ALA A 5 -16.61 2.72 -23.36
C ALA A 5 -17.15 1.63 -22.40
N ILE A 6 -16.26 0.91 -21.72
CA ILE A 6 -16.63 -0.06 -20.67
C ILE A 6 -17.13 0.67 -19.43
N ALA A 7 -16.51 1.79 -19.05
CA ALA A 7 -16.93 2.63 -17.93
C ALA A 7 -18.31 3.27 -18.16
N LYS A 8 -18.63 3.65 -19.41
CA LYS A 8 -19.91 4.27 -19.78
C LYS A 8 -21.06 3.25 -19.84
N LYS A 9 -20.79 1.99 -20.19
CA LYS A 9 -21.80 0.90 -20.28
C LYS A 9 -22.02 0.18 -18.95
N ASN A 10 -21.00 0.12 -18.09
CA ASN A 10 -21.04 -0.54 -16.77
C ASN A 10 -20.89 0.49 -15.64
N GLY A 11 -21.75 1.52 -15.64
CA GLY A 11 -21.75 2.53 -14.58
C GLY A 11 -21.84 1.88 -13.20
N TRP A 12 -21.07 2.38 -12.23
CA TRP A 12 -21.05 2.20 -10.75
C TRP A 12 -21.58 0.92 -10.07
N GLN A 13 -21.97 -0.13 -10.80
CA GLN A 13 -22.54 -1.34 -10.23
C GLN A 13 -21.37 -2.21 -9.78
N THR A 14 -21.19 -2.26 -8.46
CA THR A 14 -20.47 -3.35 -7.83
C THR A 14 -21.24 -4.62 -8.16
N GLY A 15 -20.72 -5.44 -9.07
CA GLY A 15 -21.36 -6.72 -9.42
C GLY A 15 -21.51 -7.59 -8.18
N ARG A 16 -22.42 -8.57 -8.22
CA ARG A 16 -22.69 -9.51 -7.11
C ARG A 16 -21.42 -10.07 -6.46
N TRP A 17 -20.38 -10.32 -7.25
CA TRP A 17 -19.09 -10.84 -6.81
C TRP A 17 -18.33 -9.85 -5.92
N GLY A 18 -18.37 -8.56 -6.24
CA GLY A 18 -17.77 -7.54 -5.39
C GLY A 18 -18.52 -7.38 -4.07
N LEU A 19 -19.85 -7.42 -4.09
CA LEU A 19 -20.67 -7.38 -2.87
C LEU A 19 -20.41 -8.60 -1.98
N LEU A 20 -20.30 -9.79 -2.57
CA LEU A 20 -19.94 -11.01 -1.84
C LEU A 20 -18.54 -10.89 -1.21
N THR A 21 -17.54 -10.46 -1.97
CA THR A 21 -16.18 -10.22 -1.44
C THR A 21 -16.19 -9.23 -0.28
N ALA A 22 -16.85 -8.09 -0.42
CA ALA A 22 -16.97 -7.10 0.65
C ALA A 22 -17.70 -7.68 1.88
N GLY A 23 -18.80 -8.41 1.67
CA GLY A 23 -19.57 -9.03 2.74
C GLY A 23 -18.73 -10.04 3.53
N VAL A 24 -18.05 -10.96 2.85
CA VAL A 24 -17.22 -11.99 3.51
C VAL A 24 -16.09 -11.36 4.32
N VAL A 25 -15.36 -10.39 3.75
CA VAL A 25 -14.25 -9.73 4.44
C VAL A 25 -14.74 -8.90 5.63
N MET A 26 -15.86 -8.18 5.48
CA MET A 26 -16.46 -7.42 6.57
C MET A 26 -16.96 -8.34 7.69
N LEU A 27 -17.58 -9.47 7.36
CA LEU A 27 -18.01 -10.46 8.35
C LEU A 27 -16.82 -11.05 9.11
N ALA A 28 -15.71 -11.38 8.42
CA ALA A 28 -14.49 -11.85 9.09
C ALA A 28 -13.92 -10.76 10.02
N PHE A 29 -13.88 -9.51 9.56
CA PHE A 29 -13.42 -8.37 10.36
C PHE A 29 -14.28 -8.17 11.61
N LEU A 30 -15.61 -8.07 11.46
CA LEU A 30 -16.54 -7.93 12.59
C LEU A 30 -16.49 -9.14 13.53
N GLY A 31 -16.32 -10.35 12.98
CA GLY A 31 -16.06 -11.56 13.75
C GLY A 31 -14.80 -11.44 14.60
N GLY A 32 -13.72 -10.85 14.08
CA GLY A 32 -12.50 -10.52 14.85
C GLY A 32 -12.72 -9.51 15.96
N ILE A 33 -13.62 -8.54 15.78
CA ILE A 33 -13.98 -7.59 16.85
C ILE A 33 -14.68 -8.31 18.01
N VAL A 34 -15.59 -9.23 17.70
CA VAL A 34 -16.38 -9.97 18.71
C VAL A 34 -15.56 -11.10 19.34
N TRP A 35 -14.75 -11.79 18.54
CA TRP A 35 -13.91 -12.92 18.92
C TRP A 35 -12.46 -12.66 18.48
N PRO A 36 -11.62 -12.06 19.34
CA PRO A 36 -10.23 -11.70 19.01
C PRO A 36 -9.38 -12.87 18.49
N ASP A 37 -9.72 -14.11 18.84
CA ASP A 37 -9.04 -15.30 18.30
C ASP A 37 -9.17 -15.42 16.78
N VAL A 38 -10.23 -14.89 16.17
CA VAL A 38 -10.35 -14.82 14.70
C VAL A 38 -9.24 -13.96 14.10
N PHE A 39 -8.87 -12.85 14.75
CA PHE A 39 -7.72 -12.06 14.33
C PHE A 39 -6.42 -12.85 14.48
N ARG A 40 -6.21 -13.50 15.63
CA ARG A 40 -5.01 -14.31 15.87
C ARG A 40 -4.86 -15.44 14.84
N LEU A 41 -5.93 -16.18 14.57
CA LEU A 41 -5.96 -17.25 13.56
C LEU A 41 -5.63 -16.73 12.14
N SER A 42 -5.97 -15.48 11.85
CA SER A 42 -5.66 -14.82 10.58
C SER A 42 -4.24 -14.23 10.52
N GLY A 43 -3.44 -14.31 11.59
CA GLY A 43 -2.11 -13.70 11.67
C GLY A 43 -2.11 -12.24 12.09
N VAL A 44 -3.19 -11.77 12.72
CA VAL A 44 -3.33 -10.39 13.21
C VAL A 44 -3.20 -10.40 14.73
N ASN A 45 -2.12 -9.80 15.21
CA ASN A 45 -1.96 -9.48 16.62
C ASN A 45 -2.78 -8.22 16.94
N ALA A 46 -4.07 -8.40 17.21
CA ALA A 46 -5.00 -7.32 17.55
C ALA A 46 -4.68 -6.73 18.93
N ILE A 47 -4.94 -5.44 19.15
CA ILE A 47 -4.75 -4.81 20.47
C ILE A 47 -6.02 -4.09 20.92
N ALA A 48 -6.16 -3.99 22.24
CA ALA A 48 -7.19 -3.17 22.85
C ALA A 48 -6.62 -1.79 23.22
N PRO A 49 -7.37 -0.69 23.01
CA PRO A 49 -8.68 -0.64 22.35
C PRO A 49 -8.56 -0.81 20.82
N ILE A 50 -9.62 -1.37 20.21
CA ILE A 50 -9.75 -1.43 18.75
C ILE A 50 -9.68 -0.03 18.14
N PHE A 51 -9.15 0.06 16.93
CA PHE A 51 -8.86 1.30 16.24
C PHE A 51 -7.81 2.15 16.96
N SER A 52 -6.82 1.49 17.57
CA SER A 52 -5.77 2.15 18.36
C SER A 52 -5.07 3.30 17.64
N ASP A 53 -4.82 3.17 16.33
CA ASP A 53 -4.08 4.20 15.58
C ASP A 53 -4.99 5.38 15.22
N LEU A 54 -6.27 5.13 14.97
CA LEU A 54 -7.27 6.18 14.85
C LEU A 54 -7.47 6.92 16.19
N ILE A 55 -7.49 6.18 17.30
CA ILE A 55 -7.57 6.77 18.65
C ILE A 55 -6.38 7.69 18.90
N ALA A 56 -5.15 7.31 18.52
CA ALA A 56 -3.99 8.19 18.66
C ALA A 56 -4.16 9.51 17.89
N ILE A 57 -4.69 9.46 16.67
CA ILE A 57 -4.92 10.67 15.85
C ILE A 57 -6.00 11.55 16.47
N LEU A 58 -7.12 10.97 16.92
CA LEU A 58 -8.20 11.71 17.57
C LEU A 58 -7.76 12.28 18.93
N ALA A 59 -6.99 11.51 19.70
CA ALA A 59 -6.36 11.95 20.94
C ALA A 59 -5.44 13.15 20.72
N ALA A 60 -4.65 13.12 19.64
CA ALA A 60 -3.77 14.22 19.28
C ALA A 60 -4.58 15.48 18.92
N GLY A 61 -5.63 15.37 18.10
CA GLY A 61 -6.52 16.50 17.82
C GLY A 61 -7.18 17.08 19.08
N GLU A 62 -7.76 16.22 19.92
CA GLU A 62 -8.40 16.60 21.20
C GLU A 62 -7.39 17.26 22.16
N SER A 63 -6.16 16.73 22.24
CA SER A 63 -5.13 17.26 23.13
C SER A 63 -4.52 18.57 22.61
N ASP A 64 -4.40 18.74 21.29
CA ASP A 64 -3.93 19.97 20.66
C ASP A 64 -4.90 21.14 20.92
N GLN A 65 -6.21 20.88 20.86
CA GLN A 65 -7.25 21.85 21.25
C GLN A 65 -7.17 22.29 22.71
N MET A 66 -6.58 21.48 23.58
CA MET A 66 -6.31 21.84 24.98
C MET A 66 -4.99 22.64 25.14
N GLY A 67 -4.36 23.04 24.04
CA GLY A 67 -3.10 23.80 24.02
C GLY A 67 -1.87 22.98 24.37
N ARG A 68 -1.91 21.64 24.20
CA ARG A 68 -0.80 20.74 24.56
C ARG A 68 0.06 20.41 23.35
N ASP A 69 1.37 20.30 23.55
CA ASP A 69 2.32 19.87 22.51
C ASP A 69 2.28 18.35 22.30
N VAL A 70 1.38 17.91 21.41
CA VAL A 70 1.14 16.50 21.10
C VAL A 70 2.28 15.81 20.39
N PHE A 71 3.20 16.57 19.78
CA PHE A 71 4.40 16.02 19.15
C PHE A 71 5.43 15.56 20.18
N LYS A 72 5.42 16.12 21.40
CA LYS A 72 6.26 15.62 22.49
C LYS A 72 5.54 14.56 23.31
N HIS A 73 4.28 14.79 23.65
CA HIS A 73 3.54 13.96 24.56
C HIS A 73 2.04 14.07 24.28
N ASN A 74 1.39 12.93 24.02
CA ASN A 74 -0.05 12.86 23.80
C ASN A 74 -0.73 12.19 25.01
N PRO A 75 -1.09 12.96 26.05
CA PRO A 75 -1.61 12.39 27.30
C PRO A 75 -2.98 11.73 27.14
N LEU A 76 -3.66 11.95 26.02
CA LEU A 76 -4.98 11.40 25.75
C LEU A 76 -4.91 10.08 24.98
N ASP A 77 -3.77 9.73 24.39
CA ASP A 77 -3.55 8.42 23.76
C ASP A 77 -3.39 7.34 24.85
N PRO A 78 -4.13 6.22 24.82
CA PRO A 78 -4.01 5.16 25.83
C PRO A 78 -2.61 4.56 25.96
N PHE A 79 -1.79 4.66 24.91
CA PHE A 79 -0.40 4.21 24.89
C PHE A 79 0.61 5.34 25.08
N ASN A 80 0.12 6.56 25.33
CA ASN A 80 0.93 7.75 25.53
C ASN A 80 1.93 8.03 24.38
N ARG A 81 1.57 7.65 23.15
CA ARG A 81 2.42 7.79 21.96
C ARG A 81 2.41 9.24 21.48
N PRO A 82 3.57 9.86 21.18
CA PRO A 82 3.58 11.17 20.55
C PRO A 82 2.91 11.12 19.17
N HIS A 83 2.40 12.26 18.72
CA HIS A 83 1.89 12.41 17.36
C HIS A 83 3.05 12.39 16.36
N VAL A 84 3.10 11.35 15.53
CA VAL A 84 4.18 11.10 14.56
C VAL A 84 3.70 11.27 13.10
N TYR A 85 2.69 12.10 12.88
CA TYR A 85 2.17 12.41 11.56
C TYR A 85 2.20 13.92 11.29
N GLY A 86 1.89 14.33 10.06
CA GLY A 86 1.82 15.75 9.72
C GLY A 86 0.80 16.52 10.58
N PRO A 87 1.01 17.83 10.79
CA PRO A 87 0.10 18.67 11.60
C PRO A 87 -1.32 18.73 11.03
N TRP A 88 -1.48 18.43 9.73
CA TRP A 88 -2.76 18.37 9.05
C TRP A 88 -3.75 17.35 9.62
N TRP A 89 -3.28 16.37 10.40
CA TRP A 89 -4.17 15.47 11.12
C TRP A 89 -4.86 16.14 12.32
N LEU A 90 -4.31 17.22 12.87
CA LEU A 90 -4.85 17.88 14.06
C LEU A 90 -6.20 18.58 13.78
N VAL A 91 -6.51 18.84 12.51
CA VAL A 91 -7.81 19.37 12.07
C VAL A 91 -8.99 18.49 12.51
N VAL A 92 -8.77 17.21 12.82
CA VAL A 92 -9.84 16.36 13.37
C VAL A 92 -10.39 16.91 14.68
N GLY A 93 -9.51 17.49 15.52
CA GLY A 93 -9.91 18.21 16.73
C GLY A 93 -10.77 19.41 16.38
N ASP A 94 -10.34 20.25 15.45
CA ASP A 94 -11.08 21.44 14.99
C ASP A 94 -12.48 21.13 14.46
N LEU A 95 -12.69 19.93 13.93
CA LEU A 95 -13.98 19.42 13.49
C LEU A 95 -14.86 18.87 14.63
N GLY A 96 -14.38 18.90 15.87
CA GLY A 96 -15.04 18.37 17.05
C GLY A 96 -14.98 16.84 17.17
N LEU A 97 -14.12 16.16 16.40
CA LEU A 97 -13.97 14.71 16.48
C LEU A 97 -13.02 14.35 17.63
N VAL A 98 -13.49 13.48 18.53
CA VAL A 98 -12.77 13.10 19.75
C VAL A 98 -12.57 11.58 19.85
N ARG A 99 -11.80 11.10 20.82
CA ARG A 99 -11.52 9.66 20.97
C ARG A 99 -12.79 8.79 21.11
N ALA A 100 -13.88 9.35 21.66
CA ALA A 100 -15.16 8.66 21.77
C ALA A 100 -15.76 8.28 20.40
N ASP A 101 -15.40 9.00 19.34
CA ASP A 101 -15.87 8.77 17.98
C ASP A 101 -15.13 7.62 17.26
N ALA A 102 -14.03 7.13 17.83
CA ALA A 102 -13.14 6.19 17.17
C ALA A 102 -13.85 4.91 16.69
N ARG A 103 -14.87 4.44 17.42
CA ARG A 103 -15.60 3.21 17.04
C ARG A 103 -16.37 3.38 15.74
N TRP A 104 -17.21 4.40 15.64
CA TRP A 104 -18.03 4.60 14.44
C TRP A 104 -17.19 5.12 13.27
N LEU A 105 -16.20 5.98 13.52
CA LEU A 105 -15.24 6.44 12.51
C LEU A 105 -14.37 5.29 11.98
N GLY A 106 -13.91 4.40 12.86
CA GLY A 106 -13.12 3.22 12.48
C GLY A 106 -13.91 2.27 11.59
N LEU A 107 -15.16 1.98 11.95
CA LEU A 107 -16.07 1.18 11.11
C LEU A 107 -16.37 1.86 9.77
N LEU A 108 -16.59 3.19 9.77
CA LEU A 108 -16.80 3.96 8.55
C LEU A 108 -15.55 3.92 7.63
N LEU A 109 -14.36 4.08 8.21
CA LEU A 109 -13.09 4.02 7.48
C LEU A 109 -12.86 2.62 6.90
N ALA A 110 -13.06 1.56 7.69
CA ALA A 110 -12.93 0.17 7.25
C ALA A 110 -13.92 -0.16 6.12
N GLY A 111 -15.19 0.24 6.26
CA GLY A 111 -16.22 0.04 5.23
C GLY A 111 -15.96 0.84 3.96
N GLY A 112 -15.57 2.12 4.09
CA GLY A 112 -15.21 2.99 2.98
C GLY A 112 -14.00 2.48 2.22
N PHE A 113 -12.97 2.03 2.94
CA PHE A 113 -11.81 1.35 2.37
C PHE A 113 -12.23 0.09 1.61
N LEU A 114 -12.97 -0.82 2.23
CA LEU A 114 -13.32 -2.11 1.63
C LEU A 114 -14.16 -1.93 0.35
N LEU A 115 -15.13 -1.02 0.39
CA LEU A 115 -15.94 -0.68 -0.78
C LEU A 115 -15.08 -0.11 -1.92
N THR A 116 -14.13 0.77 -1.59
CA THR A 116 -13.20 1.37 -2.56
C THR A 116 -12.22 0.34 -3.12
N ALA A 117 -11.72 -0.57 -2.27
CA ALA A 117 -10.80 -1.63 -2.66
C ALA A 117 -11.49 -2.64 -3.59
N VAL A 118 -12.69 -3.11 -3.25
CA VAL A 118 -13.49 -3.98 -4.13
C VAL A 118 -13.80 -3.30 -5.47
N ARG A 119 -14.14 -2.01 -5.46
CA ARG A 119 -14.34 -1.23 -6.70
C ARG A 119 -13.06 -1.05 -7.50
N THR A 120 -11.91 -1.04 -6.85
CA THR A 120 -10.60 -0.96 -7.50
C THR A 120 -10.26 -2.30 -8.16
N LEU A 121 -10.40 -3.39 -7.42
CA LEU A 121 -10.10 -4.75 -7.87
C LEU A 121 -11.08 -5.27 -8.93
N ARG A 122 -12.36 -4.91 -8.85
CA ARG A 122 -13.46 -5.28 -9.77
C ARG A 122 -13.53 -6.79 -10.07
N PRO A 123 -13.74 -7.67 -9.07
CA PRO A 123 -13.97 -9.08 -9.34
C PRO A 123 -15.20 -9.27 -10.24
N ALA A 124 -15.03 -9.98 -11.35
CA ALA A 124 -16.04 -10.14 -12.40
C ALA A 124 -16.70 -11.54 -12.39
N ASP A 125 -16.03 -12.51 -11.80
CA ASP A 125 -16.44 -13.92 -11.71
C ASP A 125 -16.05 -14.49 -10.34
N TRP A 126 -16.45 -15.73 -10.05
CA TRP A 126 -16.17 -16.37 -8.76
C TRP A 126 -14.66 -16.55 -8.48
N ARG A 127 -13.84 -16.75 -9.51
CA ARG A 127 -12.39 -16.97 -9.36
C ARG A 127 -11.70 -15.68 -8.93
N SER A 128 -12.01 -14.60 -9.64
CA SER A 128 -11.56 -13.25 -9.30
C SER A 128 -12.12 -12.76 -7.96
N ALA A 129 -13.36 -13.16 -7.60
CA ALA A 129 -13.93 -12.90 -6.27
C ALA A 129 -13.18 -13.63 -5.15
N LEU A 130 -12.87 -14.93 -5.33
CA LEU A 130 -12.08 -15.71 -4.39
C LEU A 130 -10.71 -15.07 -4.19
N MET A 131 -10.02 -14.73 -5.29
CA MET A 131 -8.71 -14.08 -5.23
C MET A 131 -8.76 -12.69 -4.56
N ALA A 132 -9.77 -11.88 -4.87
CA ALA A 132 -9.96 -10.59 -4.20
C ALA A 132 -10.25 -10.77 -2.70
N THR A 133 -11.04 -11.77 -2.33
CA THR A 133 -11.33 -12.11 -0.93
C THR A 133 -10.07 -12.56 -0.20
N MET A 134 -9.22 -13.38 -0.83
CA MET A 134 -7.93 -13.77 -0.26
C MET A 134 -6.99 -12.59 -0.05
N LEU A 135 -6.93 -11.61 -0.96
CA LEU A 135 -6.11 -10.42 -0.72
C LEU A 135 -6.69 -9.51 0.36
N LEU A 136 -8.00 -9.27 0.34
CA LEU A 136 -8.65 -8.33 1.25
C LEU A 136 -8.85 -8.90 2.66
N GLY A 137 -8.91 -10.23 2.80
CA GLY A 137 -8.93 -10.93 4.08
C GLY A 137 -7.55 -11.32 4.59
N SER A 138 -6.46 -10.84 3.98
CA SER A 138 -5.12 -11.15 4.42
C SER A 138 -4.75 -10.39 5.71
N PRO A 139 -3.80 -10.90 6.52
CA PRO A 139 -3.42 -10.25 7.78
C PRO A 139 -3.07 -8.76 7.68
N PRO A 140 -2.27 -8.28 6.70
CA PRO A 140 -2.00 -6.85 6.55
C PRO A 140 -3.25 -5.98 6.40
N VAL A 141 -4.26 -6.46 5.68
CA VAL A 141 -5.49 -5.69 5.44
C VAL A 141 -6.35 -5.68 6.69
N LEU A 142 -6.53 -6.84 7.31
CA LEU A 142 -7.27 -6.97 8.56
C LEU A 142 -6.61 -6.17 9.70
N LEU A 143 -5.26 -6.19 9.78
CA LEU A 143 -4.50 -5.37 10.72
C LEU A 143 -4.70 -3.88 10.46
N ALA A 144 -4.67 -3.43 9.19
CA ALA A 144 -4.93 -2.03 8.86
C ALA A 144 -6.33 -1.58 9.32
N MET A 145 -7.34 -2.44 9.12
CA MET A 145 -8.72 -2.19 9.56
C MET A 145 -8.85 -2.22 11.08
N GLU A 146 -8.27 -3.20 11.75
CA GLU A 146 -8.32 -3.37 13.21
C GLU A 146 -7.68 -2.18 13.93
N ARG A 147 -6.55 -1.67 13.41
CA ARG A 147 -5.89 -0.48 13.94
C ARG A 147 -6.58 0.83 13.56
N GLY A 148 -7.49 0.82 12.59
CA GLY A 148 -8.01 2.05 11.99
C GLY A 148 -6.88 2.89 11.39
N ASN A 149 -5.89 2.23 10.78
CA ASN A 149 -4.64 2.86 10.40
C ASN A 149 -4.85 3.91 9.29
N ASN A 150 -4.13 5.02 9.37
CA ASN A 150 -4.24 6.10 8.40
C ASN A 150 -3.77 5.74 6.98
N ASP A 151 -3.06 4.62 6.78
CA ASP A 151 -2.78 4.08 5.44
C ASP A 151 -4.06 3.71 4.68
N LEU A 152 -5.17 3.43 5.37
CA LEU A 152 -6.48 3.27 4.73
C LEU A 152 -6.96 4.60 4.11
N VAL A 153 -6.78 5.73 4.80
CA VAL A 153 -7.09 7.06 4.27
C VAL A 153 -6.19 7.39 3.08
N ILE A 154 -4.89 7.10 3.18
CA ILE A 154 -3.96 7.30 2.07
C ILE A 154 -4.38 6.47 0.85
N TYR A 155 -4.76 5.20 1.04
CA TYR A 155 -5.29 4.36 -0.03
C TYR A 155 -6.50 5.00 -0.71
N LEU A 156 -7.48 5.48 0.06
CA LEU A 156 -8.68 6.15 -0.45
C LEU A 156 -8.33 7.39 -1.29
N LEU A 157 -7.41 8.23 -0.80
CA LEU A 157 -6.95 9.42 -1.51
C LEU A 157 -6.24 9.06 -2.83
N LEU A 158 -5.38 8.04 -2.82
CA LEU A 158 -4.69 7.60 -4.05
C LEU A 158 -5.68 7.07 -5.10
N VAL A 159 -6.71 6.32 -4.69
CA VAL A 159 -7.77 5.87 -5.61
C VAL A 159 -8.59 7.05 -6.13
N ALA A 160 -8.93 8.02 -5.28
CA ALA A 160 -9.65 9.22 -5.69
C ALA A 160 -8.85 10.07 -6.70
N ALA A 161 -7.54 10.22 -6.49
CA ALA A 161 -6.66 10.88 -7.44
C ALA A 161 -6.59 10.12 -8.78
N ALA A 162 -6.48 8.79 -8.73
CA ALA A 162 -6.48 7.94 -9.92
C ALA A 162 -7.81 8.01 -10.70
N TRP A 163 -8.96 8.13 -10.03
CA TRP A 163 -10.24 8.35 -10.71
C TRP A 163 -10.32 9.73 -11.36
N SER A 164 -9.89 10.76 -10.64
CA SER A 164 -9.95 12.15 -11.11
C SER A 164 -9.13 12.32 -12.39
N ILE A 165 -7.99 11.63 -12.49
CA ILE A 165 -7.08 11.77 -13.63
C ILE A 165 -7.58 11.18 -14.95
N VAL A 166 -8.51 10.22 -14.89
CA VAL A 166 -9.02 9.50 -16.09
C VAL A 166 -9.82 10.41 -17.02
N SER A 167 -10.44 11.44 -16.46
CA SER A 167 -11.39 12.30 -17.19
C SER A 167 -10.76 13.29 -18.17
N ALA A 168 -9.43 13.44 -18.17
CA ALA A 168 -8.67 14.36 -19.01
C ALA A 168 -9.09 15.85 -18.98
N THR A 169 -9.97 16.30 -18.07
CA THR A 169 -10.33 17.73 -17.90
C THR A 169 -9.36 18.45 -16.96
N TRP A 170 -9.06 19.73 -17.19
CA TRP A 170 -8.10 20.49 -16.37
C TRP A 170 -8.50 20.48 -14.90
N PHE A 171 -9.76 20.82 -14.62
CA PHE A 171 -10.32 20.83 -13.27
C PHE A 171 -10.11 19.51 -12.52
N LYS A 172 -10.48 18.37 -13.11
CA LYS A 172 -10.30 17.07 -12.44
C LYS A 172 -8.84 16.64 -12.33
N SER A 173 -7.98 17.02 -13.27
CA SER A 173 -6.53 16.81 -13.12
C SER A 173 -5.95 17.64 -11.97
N SER A 174 -6.41 18.89 -11.80
CA SER A 174 -6.02 19.73 -10.66
C SER A 174 -6.52 19.17 -9.33
N ILE A 175 -7.73 18.60 -9.29
CA ILE A 175 -8.22 17.84 -8.12
C ILE A 175 -7.27 16.68 -7.82
N ALA A 176 -6.87 15.89 -8.82
CA ALA A 176 -5.93 14.78 -8.62
C ALA A 176 -4.61 15.26 -7.99
N SER A 177 -4.05 16.36 -8.50
CA SER A 177 -2.86 17.00 -7.91
C SER A 177 -3.08 17.44 -6.46
N GLY A 178 -4.18 18.11 -6.16
CA GLY A 178 -4.53 18.55 -4.80
C GLY A 178 -4.69 17.37 -3.84
N VAL A 179 -5.31 16.28 -4.29
CA VAL A 179 -5.46 15.04 -3.50
C VAL A 179 -4.11 14.38 -3.23
N VAL A 180 -3.18 14.37 -4.20
CA VAL A 180 -1.82 13.86 -4.00
C VAL A 180 -1.05 14.71 -2.99
N ILE A 181 -1.18 16.05 -3.07
CA ILE A 181 -0.58 16.97 -2.08
C ILE A 181 -1.15 16.69 -0.69
N LEU A 182 -2.47 16.56 -0.57
CA LEU A 182 -3.10 16.24 0.71
C LEU A 182 -2.60 14.91 1.27
N ALA A 183 -2.52 13.86 0.44
CA ALA A 183 -1.98 12.57 0.86
C ALA A 183 -0.53 12.69 1.35
N ALA A 184 0.32 13.45 0.64
CA ALA A 184 1.71 13.71 1.01
C ALA A 184 1.85 14.56 2.29
N ALA A 185 0.89 15.46 2.55
CA ALA A 185 0.86 16.29 3.75
C ALA A 185 0.44 15.48 4.98
N LEU A 186 -0.51 14.55 4.82
CA LEU A 186 -0.97 13.64 5.87
C LEU A 186 0.07 12.56 6.20
N LYS A 187 0.84 12.10 5.20
CA LYS A 187 1.89 11.10 5.34
C LYS A 187 2.94 11.33 4.26
N PHE A 188 4.22 11.19 4.54
CA PHE A 188 5.25 11.63 3.59
C PHE A 188 5.39 10.79 2.31
N TYR A 189 5.25 9.47 2.40
CA TYR A 189 5.60 8.59 1.27
C TYR A 189 4.78 8.80 -0.02
N PRO A 190 3.50 9.24 -0.02
CA PRO A 190 2.75 9.53 -1.23
C PRO A 190 3.36 10.64 -2.09
N VAL A 191 4.33 11.42 -1.60
CA VAL A 191 5.04 12.41 -2.44
C VAL A 191 5.63 11.77 -3.69
N VAL A 192 6.03 10.49 -3.63
CA VAL A 192 6.63 9.81 -4.77
C VAL A 192 5.62 9.37 -5.83
N VAL A 193 4.31 9.55 -5.61
CA VAL A 193 3.28 9.15 -6.58
C VAL A 193 3.05 10.17 -7.68
N LEU A 194 3.74 11.32 -7.68
CA LEU A 194 3.63 12.34 -8.74
C LEU A 194 3.72 11.80 -10.18
N PRO A 195 4.56 10.80 -10.51
CA PRO A 195 4.59 10.20 -11.83
C PRO A 195 3.24 9.57 -12.25
N MET A 196 2.36 9.22 -11.31
CA MET A 196 0.97 8.80 -11.59
C MET A 196 0.26 9.83 -12.48
N LEU A 197 0.61 11.11 -12.38
CA LEU A 197 0.00 12.15 -13.21
C LEU A 197 0.23 11.92 -14.72
N ALA A 198 1.31 11.24 -15.10
CA ALA A 198 1.58 10.90 -16.49
C ALA A 198 0.67 9.78 -17.04
N ALA A 199 -0.10 9.09 -16.19
CA ALA A 199 -1.10 8.12 -16.61
C ALA A 199 -2.36 8.78 -17.22
N MET A 200 -2.47 10.12 -17.21
CA MET A 200 -3.57 10.81 -17.88
C MET A 200 -3.42 10.78 -19.39
N GLN A 201 -4.57 10.76 -20.07
CA GLN A 201 -4.67 10.93 -21.52
C GLN A 201 -4.65 12.43 -21.88
N ALA A 202 -3.48 13.07 -21.74
CA ALA A 202 -3.26 14.46 -22.13
C ALA A 202 -1.90 14.67 -22.81
N SER A 203 -1.70 15.88 -23.35
CA SER A 203 -0.43 16.29 -23.95
C SER A 203 0.71 16.32 -22.91
N GLY A 204 1.93 16.03 -23.36
CA GLY A 204 3.11 16.03 -22.49
C GLY A 204 3.31 17.37 -21.77
N LYS A 205 3.14 18.49 -22.47
CA LYS A 205 3.23 19.85 -21.88
C LYS A 205 2.30 20.03 -20.68
N ARG A 206 1.04 19.59 -20.81
CA ARG A 206 0.05 19.69 -19.73
C ARG A 206 0.43 18.83 -18.53
N ILE A 207 0.94 17.62 -18.77
CA ILE A 207 1.42 16.74 -17.69
C ILE A 207 2.60 17.40 -16.97
N CYS A 208 3.57 17.96 -17.70
CA CYS A 208 4.70 18.67 -17.10
C CYS A 208 4.25 19.85 -16.25
N TRP A 209 3.32 20.68 -16.74
CA TRP A 209 2.78 21.80 -15.97
C TRP A 209 2.06 21.35 -14.69
N LEU A 210 1.27 20.29 -14.75
CA LEU A 210 0.60 19.75 -13.58
C LEU A 210 1.60 19.20 -12.56
N ILE A 211 2.61 18.44 -12.99
CA ILE A 211 3.66 17.94 -12.10
C ILE A 211 4.42 19.11 -11.48
N ALA A 212 4.87 20.08 -12.28
CA ALA A 212 5.59 21.25 -11.80
C ALA A 212 4.76 22.06 -10.79
N GLY A 213 3.50 22.36 -11.10
CA GLY A 213 2.59 23.03 -10.18
C GLY A 213 2.35 22.25 -8.90
N THR A 214 2.22 20.92 -8.99
CA THR A 214 2.06 20.05 -7.80
C THR A 214 3.31 20.08 -6.92
N VAL A 215 4.50 20.05 -7.52
CA VAL A 215 5.79 20.15 -6.80
C VAL A 215 5.94 21.51 -6.12
N VAL A 216 5.60 22.61 -6.80
CA VAL A 216 5.71 23.96 -6.23
C VAL A 216 4.75 24.12 -5.04
N VAL A 217 3.46 23.80 -5.22
CA VAL A 217 2.46 23.94 -4.16
C VAL A 217 2.72 22.98 -3.01
N GLY A 218 3.04 21.72 -3.32
CA GLY A 218 3.38 20.72 -2.32
C GLY A 218 4.62 21.12 -1.51
N SER A 219 5.68 21.58 -2.16
CA SER A 219 6.88 22.09 -1.47
C SER A 219 6.55 23.28 -0.58
N ALA A 220 5.73 24.24 -1.04
CA ALA A 220 5.34 25.39 -0.23
C ALA A 220 4.61 24.96 1.05
N ILE A 221 3.68 24.00 0.96
CA ILE A 221 2.96 23.43 2.11
C ILE A 221 3.92 22.72 3.07
N LEU A 222 4.82 21.89 2.55
CA LEU A 222 5.80 21.16 3.36
C LEU A 222 6.78 22.11 4.05
N LEU A 223 7.25 23.14 3.35
CA LEU A 223 8.13 24.18 3.91
C LEU A 223 7.43 25.00 4.99
N GLY A 224 6.14 25.31 4.81
CA GLY A 224 5.33 26.00 5.81
C GLY A 224 5.20 25.24 7.15
N SER A 225 5.35 23.92 7.12
CA SER A 225 5.31 23.03 8.30
C SER A 225 6.66 22.34 8.58
N TRP A 226 7.77 22.87 8.03
CA TRP A 226 9.05 22.16 8.00
C TRP A 226 9.57 21.75 9.38
N LYS A 227 9.50 22.66 10.37
CA LYS A 227 9.97 22.38 11.75
C LYS A 227 9.22 21.20 12.38
N VAL A 228 7.91 21.14 12.21
CA VAL A 228 7.06 20.05 12.70
C VAL A 228 7.46 18.75 12.00
N TYR A 229 7.64 18.79 10.68
CA TYR A 229 8.05 17.61 9.93
C TYR A 229 9.44 17.10 10.28
N GLN A 230 10.40 17.98 10.59
CA GLN A 230 11.71 17.57 11.13
C GLN A 230 11.57 16.85 12.46
N GLN A 231 10.74 17.37 13.37
CA GLN A 231 10.46 16.74 14.66
C GLN A 231 9.83 15.35 14.46
N VAL A 232 8.81 15.25 13.61
CA VAL A 232 8.14 13.98 13.30
C VAL A 232 9.11 12.95 12.73
N LEU A 233 9.98 13.34 11.80
CA LEU A 233 10.97 12.43 11.21
C LEU A 233 11.98 11.92 12.24
N ALA A 234 12.33 12.72 13.25
CA ALA A 234 13.22 12.32 14.32
C ALA A 234 12.58 11.34 15.33
N MET A 235 11.25 11.31 15.41
CA MET A 235 10.50 10.51 16.39
C MET A 235 9.75 9.33 15.78
N ALA A 236 9.70 9.24 14.44
CA ALA A 236 8.95 8.20 13.75
C ALA A 236 9.43 6.81 14.19
N PRO A 237 8.54 5.96 14.74
CA PRO A 237 8.94 4.66 15.24
C PRO A 237 9.31 3.74 14.08
N GLU A 238 10.39 2.98 14.27
CA GLU A 238 10.75 1.87 13.41
C GLU A 238 10.39 0.57 14.13
N PRO A 239 9.46 -0.25 13.59
CA PRO A 239 9.03 -1.48 14.24
C PRO A 239 10.10 -2.55 14.11
N MET A 240 11.08 -2.51 15.01
CA MET A 240 12.14 -3.52 15.17
C MET A 240 11.55 -4.84 15.68
N THR A 241 10.73 -5.47 14.85
CA THR A 241 9.98 -6.69 15.16
C THR A 241 10.09 -7.64 13.97
N ILE A 242 9.98 -8.94 14.24
CA ILE A 242 9.92 -9.99 13.20
C ILE A 242 8.69 -9.88 12.28
N PHE A 243 7.70 -9.07 12.67
CA PHE A 243 6.54 -8.76 11.85
C PHE A 243 6.78 -7.58 10.93
N GLY A 244 7.83 -6.77 11.14
CA GLY A 244 8.20 -5.69 10.24
C GLY A 244 8.72 -6.22 8.90
N TYR A 245 8.79 -5.33 7.92
CA TYR A 245 9.45 -5.59 6.64
C TYR A 245 10.21 -4.35 6.17
N GLY A 246 11.13 -4.53 5.23
CA GLY A 246 11.86 -3.42 4.59
C GLY A 246 13.34 -3.74 4.40
N ALA A 247 13.98 -3.02 3.48
CA ALA A 247 15.39 -3.19 3.15
C ALA A 247 16.30 -2.93 4.37
N LYS A 248 15.94 -1.94 5.20
CA LYS A 248 16.67 -1.63 6.45
C LYS A 248 16.61 -2.80 7.44
N LEU A 249 15.44 -3.44 7.59
CA LEU A 249 15.30 -4.62 8.44
C LEU A 249 16.07 -5.81 7.88
N SER A 250 15.99 -6.08 6.56
CA SER A 250 16.79 -7.13 5.92
C SER A 250 18.29 -6.95 6.20
N TYR A 251 18.78 -5.72 6.04
CA TYR A 251 20.18 -5.37 6.29
C TYR A 251 20.55 -5.56 7.77
N TYR A 252 19.71 -5.06 8.67
CA TYR A 252 19.91 -5.19 10.11
C TYR A 252 20.00 -6.66 10.53
N LEU A 253 19.00 -7.49 10.18
CA LEU A 253 18.96 -8.90 10.54
C LEU A 253 20.19 -9.67 10.05
N VAL A 254 20.67 -9.39 8.83
CA VAL A 254 21.86 -10.07 8.28
C VAL A 254 23.14 -9.69 9.03
N LEU A 255 23.24 -8.46 9.54
CA LEU A 255 24.45 -7.98 10.19
C LEU A 255 24.48 -8.22 11.70
N THR A 256 23.34 -8.11 12.37
CA THR A 256 23.29 -8.13 13.84
C THR A 256 22.89 -9.47 14.42
N MET A 257 22.43 -10.42 13.61
CA MET A 257 22.00 -11.76 14.06
C MET A 257 22.85 -12.87 13.39
N PRO A 258 24.17 -12.95 13.67
CA PRO A 258 25.09 -13.86 12.99
C PRO A 258 24.71 -15.34 13.14
N GLU A 259 24.16 -15.74 14.30
CA GLU A 259 23.68 -17.09 14.60
C GLU A 259 22.48 -17.51 13.73
N HIS A 260 21.68 -16.55 13.26
CA HIS A 260 20.49 -16.80 12.44
C HIS A 260 20.68 -16.49 10.95
N ARG A 261 21.77 -15.81 10.60
CA ARG A 261 22.11 -15.39 9.23
C ARG A 261 22.05 -16.54 8.22
N GLY A 262 22.53 -17.73 8.60
CA GLY A 262 22.51 -18.91 7.73
C GLY A 262 21.09 -19.27 7.28
N TRP A 263 20.13 -19.28 8.21
CA TRP A 263 18.73 -19.61 7.94
C TRP A 263 18.02 -18.53 7.11
N LEU A 264 18.28 -17.26 7.41
CA LEU A 264 17.76 -16.15 6.61
C LEU A 264 18.20 -16.25 5.15
N ILE A 265 19.49 -16.51 4.92
CA ILE A 265 20.06 -16.61 3.57
C ILE A 265 19.53 -17.86 2.85
N THR A 266 19.50 -19.02 3.52
CA THR A 266 19.01 -20.26 2.90
C THR A 266 17.51 -20.22 2.61
N GLY A 267 16.72 -19.47 3.38
CA GLY A 267 15.32 -19.16 3.07
C GLY A 267 15.16 -18.24 1.86
N ALA A 268 16.00 -17.20 1.77
CA ALA A 268 15.92 -16.21 0.69
C ALA A 268 16.41 -16.73 -0.67
N LEU A 269 17.53 -17.47 -0.70
CA LEU A 269 18.25 -17.84 -1.93
C LEU A 269 17.39 -18.62 -2.96
N PRO A 270 16.63 -19.66 -2.60
CA PRO A 270 15.81 -20.40 -3.56
C PRO A 270 14.75 -19.52 -4.21
N VAL A 271 14.09 -18.68 -3.41
CA VAL A 271 13.04 -17.78 -3.87
C VAL A 271 13.63 -16.72 -4.81
N MET A 272 14.79 -16.16 -4.46
CA MET A 272 15.52 -15.22 -5.29
C MET A 272 16.01 -15.85 -6.60
N GLY A 273 16.56 -17.06 -6.56
CA GLY A 273 17.03 -17.78 -7.76
C GLY A 273 15.90 -18.03 -8.76
N ILE A 274 14.75 -18.51 -8.27
CA ILE A 274 13.55 -18.71 -9.09
C ILE A 274 13.06 -17.37 -9.65
N ALA A 275 12.99 -16.32 -8.84
CA ALA A 275 12.53 -15.01 -9.28
C ALA A 275 13.45 -14.35 -10.32
N ILE A 276 14.77 -14.51 -10.18
CA ILE A 276 15.74 -14.02 -11.18
C ILE A 276 15.54 -14.77 -12.50
N TRP A 277 15.43 -16.09 -12.45
CA TRP A 277 15.20 -16.91 -13.64
C TRP A 277 13.88 -16.53 -14.36
N LEU A 278 12.78 -16.43 -13.61
CA LEU A 278 11.47 -16.03 -14.13
C LEU A 278 11.46 -14.59 -14.65
N GLY A 279 12.08 -13.66 -13.90
CA GLY A 279 12.24 -12.26 -14.29
C GLY A 279 13.00 -12.11 -15.60
N TRP A 280 14.08 -12.86 -15.77
CA TRP A 280 14.84 -12.91 -17.02
C TRP A 280 14.02 -13.50 -18.17
N ARG A 281 13.35 -14.64 -17.94
CA ARG A 281 12.54 -15.36 -18.93
C ARG A 281 11.36 -14.52 -19.43
N TRP A 282 10.78 -13.69 -18.56
CA TRP A 282 9.57 -12.91 -18.82
C TRP A 282 9.80 -11.41 -18.87
N ARG A 283 11.06 -10.95 -19.00
CA ARG A 283 11.42 -9.53 -19.03
C ARG A 283 10.55 -8.71 -19.99
N LYS A 284 10.35 -9.17 -21.24
CA LYS A 284 9.50 -8.48 -22.22
C LYS A 284 8.06 -8.30 -21.71
N GLY A 285 7.55 -9.28 -20.99
CA GLY A 285 6.21 -9.26 -20.40
C GLY A 285 6.08 -8.20 -19.30
N PHE A 286 7.07 -8.06 -18.41
CA PHE A 286 7.09 -6.98 -17.41
C PHE A 286 7.09 -5.62 -18.07
N TRP A 287 7.93 -5.45 -19.10
CA TRP A 287 8.04 -4.18 -19.80
C TRP A 287 6.68 -3.79 -20.37
N THR A 288 6.01 -4.64 -21.15
CA THR A 288 4.76 -4.31 -21.85
C THR A 288 3.48 -4.47 -21.02
N MET A 289 3.61 -4.86 -19.75
CA MET A 289 2.49 -5.23 -18.88
C MET A 289 1.46 -4.12 -18.69
N LEU A 290 1.94 -2.88 -18.55
CA LEU A 290 1.10 -1.73 -18.20
C LEU A 290 0.55 -1.04 -19.44
N PRO A 291 -0.77 -0.73 -19.46
CA PRO A 291 -1.32 0.25 -20.39
C PRO A 291 -0.61 1.60 -20.21
N THR A 292 -0.54 2.41 -21.26
CA THR A 292 0.16 3.71 -21.23
C THR A 292 -0.57 4.75 -20.40
N THR A 293 -1.90 4.68 -20.33
CA THR A 293 -2.77 5.64 -19.65
C THR A 293 -3.98 4.93 -19.05
N GLY A 294 -4.74 5.62 -18.20
CA GLY A 294 -5.99 5.14 -17.64
C GLY A 294 -5.91 4.84 -16.14
N PHE A 295 -7.06 4.46 -15.58
CA PHE A 295 -7.23 4.26 -14.13
C PHE A 295 -6.30 3.16 -13.61
N THR A 296 -6.28 2.03 -14.33
CA THR A 296 -5.52 0.85 -13.92
C THR A 296 -4.02 1.17 -13.85
N THR A 297 -3.50 1.91 -14.82
CA THR A 297 -2.11 2.40 -14.83
C THR A 297 -1.86 3.39 -13.68
N ALA A 298 -2.78 4.33 -13.43
CA ALA A 298 -2.64 5.29 -12.35
C ALA A 298 -2.55 4.60 -10.97
N CYS A 299 -3.47 3.67 -10.67
CA CYS A 299 -3.41 2.85 -9.45
C CYS A 299 -2.11 2.07 -9.35
N TYR A 300 -1.70 1.41 -10.43
CA TYR A 300 -0.46 0.65 -10.44
C TYR A 300 0.75 1.54 -10.11
N VAL A 301 0.89 2.69 -10.76
CA VAL A 301 1.99 3.64 -10.52
C VAL A 301 1.98 4.13 -9.07
N ALA A 302 0.82 4.55 -8.56
CA ALA A 302 0.70 5.02 -7.19
C ALA A 302 1.09 3.96 -6.15
N GLY A 303 0.54 2.75 -6.26
CA GLY A 303 0.83 1.69 -5.31
C GLY A 303 2.25 1.15 -5.44
N ALA A 304 2.78 0.99 -6.65
CA ALA A 304 4.14 0.51 -6.86
C ALA A 304 5.20 1.48 -6.32
N LEU A 305 5.04 2.78 -6.54
CA LEU A 305 5.96 3.79 -6.01
C LEU A 305 5.83 3.92 -4.49
N SER A 306 4.61 3.99 -3.97
CA SER A 306 4.38 4.07 -2.52
C SER A 306 4.94 2.85 -1.78
N TRP A 307 4.66 1.65 -2.29
CA TRP A 307 5.22 0.39 -1.77
C TRP A 307 6.74 0.40 -1.84
N GLY A 308 7.32 0.70 -3.01
CA GLY A 308 8.77 0.67 -3.21
C GLY A 308 9.51 1.60 -2.25
N VAL A 309 8.97 2.80 -2.01
CA VAL A 309 9.53 3.73 -1.02
C VAL A 309 9.36 3.23 0.40
N CYS A 310 8.20 2.70 0.77
CA CYS A 310 7.99 2.12 2.10
C CYS A 310 8.95 0.95 2.38
N TYR A 311 9.22 0.13 1.36
CA TYR A 311 10.17 -0.97 1.44
C TYR A 311 11.62 -0.47 1.53
N ALA A 312 12.01 0.52 0.73
CA ALA A 312 13.39 0.97 0.62
C ALA A 312 13.84 1.92 1.74
N SER A 313 12.94 2.77 2.25
CA SER A 313 13.31 3.90 3.11
C SER A 313 13.47 3.56 4.60
N THR A 314 12.69 2.61 5.11
CA THR A 314 12.64 2.33 6.56
C THR A 314 12.11 0.92 6.82
N ILE A 315 11.95 0.59 8.09
CA ILE A 315 11.23 -0.59 8.55
C ILE A 315 9.75 -0.23 8.63
N SER A 316 8.92 -1.01 7.95
CA SER A 316 7.49 -0.76 7.79
C SER A 316 6.69 -1.83 8.53
N PHE A 317 5.60 -1.42 9.15
CA PHE A 317 4.59 -2.35 9.65
C PHE A 317 3.83 -3.02 8.50
N PRO A 318 3.37 -4.27 8.64
CA PRO A 318 2.66 -5.02 7.60
C PRO A 318 1.46 -4.31 6.99
N TYR A 319 0.71 -3.53 7.77
CA TYR A 319 -0.50 -2.86 7.27
C TYR A 319 -0.24 -1.97 6.04
N ARG A 320 1.01 -1.50 5.81
CA ARG A 320 1.37 -0.75 4.59
C ARG A 320 1.29 -1.58 3.31
N MET A 321 1.24 -2.92 3.40
CA MET A 321 1.01 -3.80 2.26
C MET A 321 -0.36 -3.59 1.61
N VAL A 322 -1.33 -2.89 2.25
CA VAL A 322 -2.58 -2.47 1.59
C VAL A 322 -2.33 -1.70 0.29
N LEU A 323 -1.18 -1.03 0.16
CA LEU A 323 -0.78 -0.31 -1.06
C LEU A 323 -0.56 -1.25 -2.26
N LEU A 324 -0.23 -2.52 -2.02
CA LEU A 324 -0.09 -3.55 -3.06
C LEU A 324 -1.42 -3.93 -3.71
N LEU A 325 -2.56 -3.61 -3.08
CA LEU A 325 -3.88 -3.82 -3.69
C LEU A 325 -4.08 -2.96 -4.95
N LEU A 326 -3.40 -1.81 -5.05
CA LEU A 326 -3.48 -0.94 -6.23
C LEU A 326 -2.86 -1.57 -7.48
N PRO A 327 -1.57 -2.04 -7.48
CA PRO A 327 -1.01 -2.75 -8.62
C PRO A 327 -1.67 -4.12 -8.83
N ALA A 328 -2.16 -4.78 -7.76
CA ALA A 328 -2.90 -6.02 -7.87
C ALA A 328 -4.11 -5.86 -8.82
N ALA A 329 -4.86 -4.75 -8.75
CA ALA A 329 -6.02 -4.50 -9.61
C ALA A 329 -5.81 -4.81 -11.10
N LEU A 330 -4.60 -4.62 -11.65
CA LEU A 330 -4.25 -4.95 -13.02
C LEU A 330 -4.46 -6.44 -13.35
N GLY A 331 -3.97 -7.35 -12.53
CA GLY A 331 -4.04 -8.78 -12.83
C GLY A 331 -5.43 -9.38 -12.65
N LEU A 332 -6.21 -8.96 -11.64
CA LEU A 332 -7.62 -9.40 -11.52
C LEU A 332 -8.46 -8.96 -12.72
N ARG A 333 -8.30 -7.70 -13.14
CA ARG A 333 -8.99 -7.19 -14.34
C ARG A 333 -8.54 -7.91 -15.60
N SER A 334 -7.24 -8.17 -15.74
CA SER A 334 -6.69 -8.89 -16.90
C SER A 334 -7.14 -10.34 -16.98
N GLN A 335 -7.38 -10.99 -15.83
CA GLN A 335 -7.90 -12.36 -15.74
C GLN A 335 -9.33 -12.45 -16.23
N SER A 336 -10.18 -11.51 -15.83
CA SER A 336 -11.56 -11.45 -16.35
C SER A 336 -11.63 -11.26 -17.87
N MET A 337 -10.57 -10.67 -18.47
CA MET A 337 -10.45 -10.49 -19.92
C MET A 337 -9.71 -11.64 -20.64
N GLY A 338 -9.23 -12.67 -19.94
CA GLY A 338 -8.44 -13.75 -20.52
C GLY A 338 -7.04 -13.35 -21.00
N LYS A 339 -6.51 -12.19 -20.57
CA LYS A 339 -5.27 -11.58 -21.07
C LYS A 339 -4.14 -11.52 -20.04
N VAL A 340 -4.01 -12.54 -19.19
CA VAL A 340 -2.99 -12.53 -18.12
C VAL A 340 -1.65 -12.99 -18.67
N SER A 341 -0.66 -12.10 -18.69
CA SER A 341 0.72 -12.49 -18.98
C SER A 341 1.34 -13.26 -17.82
N TYR A 342 2.35 -14.08 -18.08
CA TYR A 342 3.08 -14.77 -17.01
C TYR A 342 3.70 -13.81 -15.99
N ALA A 343 4.17 -12.64 -16.43
CA ALA A 343 4.68 -11.59 -15.56
C ALA A 343 3.61 -11.07 -14.58
N MET A 344 2.36 -10.87 -15.04
CA MET A 344 1.25 -10.48 -14.18
C MET A 344 0.93 -11.58 -13.16
N ARG A 345 0.89 -12.85 -13.58
CA ARG A 345 0.64 -13.98 -12.67
C ARG A 345 1.72 -14.06 -11.60
N PHE A 346 2.98 -13.88 -12.00
CA PHE A 346 4.11 -13.86 -11.07
C PHE A 346 3.94 -12.79 -10.00
N GLN A 347 3.74 -11.52 -10.39
CA GLN A 347 3.53 -10.44 -9.42
C GLN A 347 2.38 -10.75 -8.47
N TRP A 348 1.26 -11.24 -9.02
CA TRP A 348 0.09 -11.59 -8.24
C TRP A 348 0.36 -12.68 -7.20
N VAL A 349 0.98 -13.77 -7.61
CA VAL A 349 1.32 -14.87 -6.71
C VAL A 349 2.31 -14.39 -5.64
N THR A 350 3.34 -13.62 -6.02
CA THR A 350 4.29 -13.04 -5.06
C THR A 350 3.58 -12.11 -4.06
N THR A 351 2.69 -11.23 -4.53
CA THR A 351 1.89 -10.36 -3.65
C THR A 351 1.01 -11.17 -2.70
N ALA A 352 0.30 -12.18 -3.20
CA ALA A 352 -0.56 -13.01 -2.36
C ALA A 352 0.26 -13.77 -1.29
N LEU A 353 1.37 -14.40 -1.68
CA LEU A 353 2.25 -15.09 -0.74
C LEU A 353 2.82 -14.14 0.32
N LEU A 354 3.26 -12.95 -0.08
CA LEU A 354 3.76 -11.94 0.85
C LEU A 354 2.66 -11.44 1.80
N MET A 355 1.46 -11.19 1.29
CA MET A 355 0.34 -10.71 2.12
C MET A 355 -0.14 -11.76 3.13
N TRP A 356 0.09 -13.04 2.90
CA TRP A 356 -0.25 -14.13 3.83
C TRP A 356 0.93 -14.61 4.69
N SER A 357 2.15 -14.11 4.44
CA SER A 357 3.32 -14.51 5.23
C SER A 357 3.20 -14.18 6.73
N PRO A 358 2.55 -13.06 7.17
CA PRO A 358 2.36 -12.82 8.60
C PRO A 358 1.53 -13.91 9.31
N CYS A 359 0.54 -14.50 8.63
CA CYS A 359 -0.24 -15.62 9.18
C CYS A 359 0.64 -16.83 9.44
N ALA A 360 1.45 -17.21 8.46
CA ALA A 360 2.39 -18.30 8.64
C ALA A 360 3.36 -18.02 9.80
N LYS A 361 3.92 -16.80 9.91
CA LYS A 361 4.80 -16.43 11.03
C LYS A 361 4.11 -16.58 12.39
N GLU A 362 2.88 -16.07 12.53
CA GLU A 362 2.12 -16.19 13.78
C GLU A 362 1.94 -17.66 14.19
N HIS A 363 1.52 -18.52 13.26
CA HIS A 363 1.37 -19.95 13.53
C HIS A 363 2.69 -20.64 13.87
N LEU A 364 3.80 -20.24 13.24
CA LEU A 364 5.12 -20.78 13.57
C LEU A 364 5.58 -20.38 14.97
N LEU A 365 5.26 -19.17 15.42
CA LEU A 365 5.55 -18.70 16.78
C LEU A 365 4.71 -19.42 17.82
N LEU A 366 3.44 -19.70 17.53
CA LEU A 366 2.58 -20.49 18.41
C LEU A 366 3.06 -21.94 18.58
N LEU A 367 3.81 -22.46 17.61
CA LEU A 367 4.41 -23.80 17.67
C LEU A 367 5.78 -23.83 18.36
N SER A 368 6.45 -22.68 18.54
CA SER A 368 7.70 -22.63 19.30
C SER A 368 7.41 -22.57 20.79
N ALA A 369 7.94 -23.55 21.55
CA ALA A 369 7.77 -23.66 22.99
C ALA A 369 8.44 -22.54 23.81
N ASP A 370 9.22 -21.68 23.16
CA ASP A 370 9.90 -20.54 23.77
C ASP A 370 9.21 -19.25 23.30
N GLU A 371 8.58 -18.52 24.23
CA GLU A 371 7.82 -17.30 23.94
C GLU A 371 8.72 -16.10 23.55
N SER A 372 10.05 -16.25 23.61
CA SER A 372 10.95 -15.19 23.21
C SER A 372 10.88 -14.96 21.69
N HIS A 373 10.40 -13.77 21.29
CA HIS A 373 10.15 -13.38 19.89
C HIS A 373 11.37 -13.45 18.96
N PHE A 374 12.58 -13.57 19.50
CA PHE A 374 13.83 -13.68 18.74
C PHE A 374 14.56 -15.02 18.92
N SER A 375 14.18 -15.87 19.89
CA SER A 375 14.71 -17.25 20.02
C SER A 375 13.85 -18.29 19.30
N GLY A 376 12.98 -17.84 18.38
CA GLY A 376 12.17 -18.73 17.56
C GLY A 376 13.02 -19.79 16.86
N SER A 377 12.41 -20.95 16.59
CA SER A 377 13.08 -22.07 15.91
C SER A 377 13.81 -21.61 14.64
N TRP A 378 14.87 -22.33 14.23
CA TRP A 378 15.58 -22.08 12.96
C TRP A 378 14.62 -21.93 11.76
N PHE A 379 13.44 -22.57 11.84
CA PHE A 379 12.40 -22.52 10.83
C PHE A 379 11.70 -21.16 10.74
N ALA A 380 11.50 -20.45 11.86
CA ALA A 380 10.95 -19.08 11.85
C ALA A 380 11.90 -18.12 11.12
N TRP A 381 13.22 -18.26 11.35
CA TRP A 381 14.25 -17.48 10.67
C TRP A 381 14.36 -17.82 9.18
N TYR A 382 14.22 -19.10 8.82
CA TYR A 382 14.14 -19.52 7.42
C TYR A 382 12.94 -18.87 6.71
N PHE A 383 11.76 -18.89 7.36
CA PHE A 383 10.56 -18.27 6.82
C PHE A 383 10.66 -16.75 6.71
N LEU A 384 11.31 -16.10 7.68
CA LEU A 384 11.62 -14.67 7.61
C LEU A 384 12.48 -14.36 6.37
N GLY A 385 13.48 -15.21 6.08
CA GLY A 385 14.26 -15.12 4.84
C GLY A 385 13.39 -15.16 3.56
N ILE A 386 12.41 -16.06 3.52
CA ILE A 386 11.43 -16.17 2.42
C ILE A 386 10.62 -14.89 2.29
N GLU A 387 10.08 -14.36 3.39
CA GLU A 387 9.27 -13.13 3.38
C GLU A 387 10.05 -11.93 2.84
N HIS A 388 11.26 -11.71 3.35
CA HIS A 388 12.11 -10.62 2.89
C HIS A 388 12.50 -10.77 1.41
N ALA A 389 12.73 -12.01 0.95
CA ALA A 389 12.91 -12.28 -0.47
C ALA A 389 11.66 -11.95 -1.29
N LEU A 390 10.47 -12.37 -0.86
CA LEU A 390 9.20 -12.05 -1.52
C LEU A 390 8.97 -10.53 -1.61
N ALA A 391 9.24 -9.79 -0.53
CA ALA A 391 9.16 -8.33 -0.48
C ALA A 391 10.14 -7.65 -1.45
N LEU A 392 11.37 -8.14 -1.55
CA LEU A 392 12.34 -7.65 -2.52
C LEU A 392 11.89 -7.95 -3.97
N ILE A 393 11.46 -9.18 -4.22
CA ILE A 393 11.05 -9.66 -5.55
C ILE A 393 9.86 -8.84 -6.06
N ILE A 394 8.83 -8.64 -5.23
CA ILE A 394 7.68 -7.82 -5.64
C ILE A 394 8.14 -6.40 -5.94
N SER A 395 9.00 -5.80 -5.09
CA SER A 395 9.53 -4.44 -5.29
C SER A 395 10.28 -4.29 -6.62
N VAL A 396 11.19 -5.23 -6.92
CA VAL A 396 11.96 -5.23 -8.19
C VAL A 396 11.03 -5.43 -9.37
N SER A 397 10.09 -6.38 -9.30
CA SER A 397 9.17 -6.67 -10.40
C SER A 397 8.25 -5.48 -10.70
N LEU A 398 7.78 -4.77 -9.66
CA LEU A 398 6.98 -3.57 -9.79
C LEU A 398 7.81 -2.46 -10.48
N GLY A 399 9.06 -2.28 -10.05
CA GLY A 399 10.01 -1.34 -10.66
C GLY A 399 10.29 -1.63 -12.13
N LEU A 400 10.50 -2.88 -12.52
CA LEU A 400 10.71 -3.26 -13.93
C LEU A 400 9.52 -2.90 -14.82
N ALA A 401 8.29 -3.13 -14.34
CA ALA A 401 7.09 -2.74 -15.07
C ALA A 401 6.94 -1.22 -15.16
N LEU A 402 7.26 -0.48 -14.09
CA LEU A 402 7.25 0.99 -14.09
C LEU A 402 8.27 1.57 -15.08
N LEU A 403 9.49 1.04 -15.11
CA LEU A 403 10.53 1.46 -16.05
C LEU A 403 10.08 1.23 -17.50
N GLY A 404 9.50 0.05 -17.79
CA GLY A 404 8.96 -0.22 -19.11
C GLY A 404 7.81 0.69 -19.51
N TRP A 405 6.90 0.98 -18.58
CA TRP A 405 5.83 1.94 -18.80
C TRP A 405 6.36 3.36 -19.05
N LEU A 406 7.28 3.84 -18.23
CA LEU A 406 7.88 5.17 -18.37
C LEU A 406 8.59 5.31 -19.72
N TYR A 407 9.39 4.31 -20.11
CA TYR A 407 10.07 4.27 -21.40
C TYR A 407 9.09 4.41 -22.58
N ARG A 408 7.97 3.68 -22.55
CA ARG A 408 6.92 3.81 -23.57
C ARG A 408 6.20 5.15 -23.51
N ARG A 409 5.94 5.66 -22.30
CA ARG A 409 5.18 6.90 -22.10
C ARG A 409 5.94 8.13 -22.62
N LEU A 410 7.27 8.12 -22.49
CA LEU A 410 8.16 9.17 -22.99
C LEU A 410 8.41 9.12 -24.50
N GLY A 411 7.87 8.11 -25.22
CA GLY A 411 8.00 8.04 -26.68
C GLY A 411 9.40 7.71 -27.18
N VAL A 412 10.31 7.23 -26.33
CA VAL A 412 11.68 6.88 -26.73
C VAL A 412 11.69 5.79 -27.81
N SER A 413 10.65 4.97 -27.90
CA SER A 413 10.51 3.95 -28.95
C SER A 413 10.40 4.53 -30.37
N SER A 414 9.80 5.72 -30.55
CA SER A 414 9.71 6.32 -31.90
C SER A 414 11.09 6.77 -32.36
N ILE A 415 11.90 7.34 -31.46
CA ILE A 415 13.26 7.82 -31.74
C ILE A 415 14.19 6.68 -32.17
N ILE A 416 14.14 5.53 -31.50
CA ILE A 416 14.98 4.38 -31.86
C ILE A 416 14.52 3.75 -33.18
N SER A 417 13.21 3.65 -33.43
CA SER A 417 12.68 3.10 -34.68
C SER A 417 12.93 4.00 -35.90
N SER A 418 13.00 5.32 -35.70
CA SER A 418 13.40 6.26 -36.76
C SER A 418 14.90 6.23 -36.99
N ALA A 419 15.74 6.08 -35.95
CA ALA A 419 17.19 5.96 -36.10
C ALA A 419 17.60 4.65 -36.80
N ALA A 420 16.89 3.54 -36.55
CA ALA A 420 17.17 2.26 -37.18
C ALA A 420 16.68 2.13 -38.64
N LYS A 421 15.91 3.11 -39.14
CA LYS A 421 15.48 3.19 -40.56
C LYS A 421 16.36 4.13 -41.40
N VAL A 422 17.32 4.81 -40.77
CA VAL A 422 18.25 5.76 -41.43
C VAL A 422 19.61 5.10 -41.73
N ASN A 423 19.79 3.84 -41.32
CA ASN A 423 20.84 2.94 -41.79
C ASN A 423 20.19 1.85 -42.66
#